data_AF-A0A0G4P929-F1
#
_entry.id   AF-A0A0G4P929-F1
#
_cell.length_a   1.000
_cell.length_b   1.000
_cell.length_c   1.000
_cell.angle_alpha   90.00
_cell.angle_beta   90.00
_cell.angle_gamma   90.00
#
_symmetry.space_group_name_H-M   'P 1'
#
loop_
_entity.id
_entity.type
_entity.pdbx_description
1 polymer ?
#
loop_
_entity_poly.entity_id
_entity_poly.type
_entity_poly.pdbx_seq_one_letter_code
_entity_poly.pdbx_strand_id
1 'polypeptide(L)'
;MSHLQYFSYKGVGERNRQKFKYSQAVRIGDRIECAGQGGWNRETGEFYREINEQIDQAFANVEHNLKDAGGEGWNQVFRVNSYHVPINDEALAAMVRNFEKYMPGHQPIWTCVGVTRLGEDDMRVEIEVVAHVPN
;
A
#
# COMPACT_ATOMS: atom_id res chain seq x y z
N MET A 1 -13.89 -15.44 -17.49
CA MET A 1 -12.99 -15.23 -16.33
C MET A 1 -11.80 -14.42 -16.80
N SER A 2 -11.25 -13.53 -15.97
CA SER A 2 -10.02 -12.80 -16.32
C SER A 2 -8.86 -13.79 -16.49
N HIS A 3 -7.97 -13.55 -17.46
CA HIS A 3 -6.73 -14.32 -17.64
C HIS A 3 -5.62 -13.88 -16.66
N LEU A 4 -5.78 -12.73 -16.02
CA LEU A 4 -4.87 -12.21 -14.99
C LEU A 4 -5.05 -12.92 -13.64
N GLN A 5 -3.96 -13.02 -12.90
CA GLN A 5 -3.96 -13.55 -11.54
C GLN A 5 -4.11 -12.43 -10.51
N TYR A 6 -5.09 -12.58 -9.62
CA TYR A 6 -5.40 -11.63 -8.55
C TYR A 6 -5.10 -12.24 -7.18
N PHE A 7 -4.61 -11.40 -6.29
CA PHE A 7 -4.11 -11.79 -4.97
C PHE A 7 -4.88 -11.07 -3.87
N SER A 8 -5.04 -11.74 -2.74
CA SER A 8 -5.73 -11.22 -1.56
C SER A 8 -5.20 -11.98 -0.36
N TYR A 9 -4.25 -11.36 0.33
CA TYR A 9 -3.64 -11.92 1.53
C TYR A 9 -4.70 -12.20 2.62
N LYS A 10 -4.37 -13.14 3.52
CA LYS A 10 -5.25 -13.57 4.61
C LYS A 10 -5.69 -12.41 5.52
N GLY A 11 -6.86 -12.55 6.13
CA GLY A 11 -7.40 -11.54 7.05
C GLY A 11 -8.09 -10.40 6.29
N VAL A 12 -7.61 -9.16 6.43
CA VAL A 12 -8.24 -7.99 5.81
C VAL A 12 -8.34 -8.11 4.29
N GLY A 13 -7.34 -8.69 3.60
CA GLY A 13 -7.37 -8.85 2.14
C GLY A 13 -8.53 -9.74 1.67
N GLU A 14 -8.67 -10.94 2.23
CA GLU A 14 -9.79 -11.85 1.95
C GLU A 14 -11.14 -11.25 2.37
N ARG A 15 -11.21 -10.62 3.54
CA ARG A 15 -12.41 -9.90 4.03
C ARG A 15 -12.85 -8.84 3.03
N ASN A 16 -11.92 -8.00 2.57
CA ASN A 16 -12.20 -6.93 1.64
C ASN A 16 -12.61 -7.47 0.27
N ARG A 17 -12.01 -8.56 -0.20
CA ARG A 17 -12.45 -9.26 -1.41
C ARG A 17 -13.89 -9.73 -1.32
N GLN A 18 -14.29 -10.31 -0.19
CA GLN A 18 -15.65 -10.79 0.02
C GLN A 18 -16.67 -9.65 0.18
N LYS A 19 -16.33 -8.62 0.97
CA LYS A 19 -17.22 -7.51 1.35
C LYS A 19 -17.33 -6.44 0.26
N PHE A 20 -16.21 -6.00 -0.29
CA PHE A 20 -16.10 -4.86 -1.22
C PHE A 20 -15.81 -5.27 -2.67
N LYS A 21 -15.63 -6.57 -2.95
CA LYS A 21 -15.51 -7.13 -4.30
C LYS A 21 -14.30 -6.62 -5.12
N TYR A 22 -13.19 -6.31 -4.44
CA TYR A 22 -11.90 -6.00 -5.09
C TYR A 22 -10.76 -6.87 -4.54
N SER A 23 -9.68 -7.01 -5.31
CA SER A 23 -8.47 -7.75 -4.90
C SER A 23 -7.37 -6.81 -4.45
N GLN A 24 -6.48 -7.27 -3.56
CA GLN A 24 -5.41 -6.45 -3.01
C GLN A 24 -4.28 -6.20 -4.00
N ALA A 25 -4.04 -7.13 -4.92
CA ALA A 25 -3.08 -6.96 -5.99
C ALA A 25 -3.48 -7.76 -7.24
N VAL A 26 -2.89 -7.38 -8.37
CA VAL A 26 -2.92 -8.14 -9.62
C VAL A 26 -1.49 -8.27 -10.15
N ARG A 27 -1.16 -9.45 -10.69
CA ARG A 27 0.10 -9.66 -11.40
C ARG A 27 -0.14 -9.69 -12.91
N ILE A 28 0.63 -8.89 -13.63
CA ILE A 28 0.59 -8.72 -15.09
C ILE A 28 2.01 -8.95 -15.62
N GLY A 29 2.34 -10.19 -15.98
CA GLY A 29 3.69 -10.56 -16.41
C GLY A 29 4.74 -10.28 -15.34
N ASP A 30 5.65 -9.37 -15.64
CA ASP A 30 6.73 -8.87 -14.77
C ASP A 30 6.32 -7.63 -13.95
N ARG A 31 5.03 -7.38 -13.78
CA ARG A 31 4.51 -6.21 -13.05
C ARG A 31 3.50 -6.62 -12.00
N ILE A 32 3.59 -6.02 -10.82
CA ILE A 32 2.55 -6.11 -9.79
C ILE A 32 1.93 -4.73 -9.58
N GLU A 33 0.60 -4.67 -9.59
CA GLU A 33 -0.16 -3.47 -9.21
C GLU A 33 -0.93 -3.76 -7.92
N CYS A 34 -0.71 -2.94 -6.91
CA CYS A 34 -1.41 -3.04 -5.64
C CYS A 34 -2.61 -2.09 -5.62
N ALA A 35 -3.73 -2.54 -5.06
CA ALA A 35 -4.76 -1.63 -4.57
C ALA A 35 -4.19 -0.77 -3.42
N GLY A 36 -4.82 0.38 -3.17
CA GLY A 36 -4.43 1.28 -2.09
C GLY A 36 -4.36 0.57 -0.74
N GLN A 37 -3.21 0.68 -0.07
CA GLN A 37 -2.97 0.13 1.27
C GLN A 37 -2.96 1.28 2.29
N GLY A 38 -3.71 1.12 3.37
CA GLY A 38 -3.76 2.05 4.50
C GLY A 38 -3.14 1.46 5.76
N GLY A 39 -3.17 2.24 6.84
CA GLY A 39 -2.57 1.89 8.13
C GLY A 39 -3.36 0.90 8.99
N TRP A 40 -4.08 -0.05 8.38
CA TRP A 40 -4.85 -1.05 9.14
C TRP A 40 -3.97 -2.21 9.64
N ASN A 41 -4.33 -2.74 10.81
CA ASN A 41 -3.87 -4.05 11.24
C ASN A 41 -4.42 -5.13 10.28
N ARG A 42 -3.56 -5.99 9.73
CA ARG A 42 -3.94 -6.98 8.70
C ARG A 42 -4.88 -8.07 9.20
N GLU A 43 -4.95 -8.30 10.51
CA GLU A 43 -5.79 -9.32 11.13
C GLU A 43 -7.12 -8.72 11.58
N THR A 44 -7.08 -7.63 12.36
CA THR A 44 -8.29 -7.03 12.95
C THR A 44 -8.96 -6.01 12.02
N GLY A 45 -8.19 -5.36 11.15
CA GLY A 45 -8.64 -4.25 10.31
C GLY A 45 -8.78 -2.92 11.05
N GLU A 46 -8.31 -2.84 12.31
CA GLU A 46 -8.31 -1.60 13.09
C GLU A 46 -7.18 -0.66 12.65
N PHE A 47 -7.39 0.65 12.79
CA PHE A 47 -6.43 1.68 12.45
C PHE A 47 -5.71 2.19 13.69
N TYR A 48 -4.41 2.47 13.57
CA TYR A 48 -3.68 3.28 14.56
C TYR A 48 -4.26 4.70 14.59
N ARG A 49 -4.25 5.37 15.74
CA ARG A 49 -4.73 6.77 15.81
C ARG A 49 -3.68 7.77 15.33
N GLU A 50 -2.42 7.48 15.59
CA GLU A 50 -1.30 8.35 15.25
C GLU A 50 -0.91 8.22 13.78
N ILE A 51 -0.69 9.36 13.11
CA ILE A 51 -0.40 9.42 11.67
C ILE A 51 0.90 8.70 11.32
N ASN A 52 1.92 8.84 12.16
CA ASN A 52 3.21 8.19 11.98
C ASN A 52 3.08 6.66 11.98
N GLU A 53 2.31 6.12 12.93
CA GLU A 53 2.06 4.68 13.05
C GLU A 53 1.20 4.16 11.90
N GLN A 54 0.17 4.92 11.47
CA GLN A 54 -0.61 4.55 10.30
C GLN A 54 0.23 4.50 9.02
N ILE A 55 1.14 5.46 8.81
CA ILE A 55 2.02 5.46 7.64
C ILE A 55 2.99 4.27 7.71
N ASP A 56 3.61 4.01 8.87
CA ASP A 56 4.49 2.84 9.04
C ASP A 56 3.76 1.52 8.76
N GLN A 57 2.52 1.41 9.25
CA GLN A 57 1.67 0.25 9.02
C GLN A 57 1.25 0.14 7.55
N ALA A 58 0.94 1.26 6.88
CA ALA A 58 0.61 1.26 5.46
C ALA A 58 1.80 0.76 4.62
N PHE A 59 3.02 1.19 4.94
CA PHE A 59 4.23 0.66 4.32
C PHE A 59 4.42 -0.84 4.58
N ALA A 60 4.20 -1.30 5.81
CA ALA A 60 4.24 -2.72 6.13
C ALA A 60 3.17 -3.53 5.38
N ASN A 61 2.00 -2.93 5.12
CA ASN A 61 0.92 -3.55 4.35
C ASN A 61 1.26 -3.64 2.87
N VAL A 62 1.85 -2.61 2.26
CA VAL A 62 2.37 -2.65 0.89
C VAL A 62 3.42 -3.74 0.74
N GLU A 63 4.41 -3.79 1.63
CA GLU A 63 5.47 -4.82 1.65
C GLU A 63 4.87 -6.22 1.63
N HIS A 64 3.90 -6.47 2.52
CA HIS A 64 3.23 -7.76 2.63
C HIS A 64 2.43 -8.10 1.36
N ASN A 65 1.67 -7.13 0.83
CA ASN A 65 0.84 -7.31 -0.34
C ASN A 65 1.66 -7.64 -1.60
N LEU A 66 2.80 -6.95 -1.78
CA LEU A 66 3.75 -7.25 -2.87
C LEU A 66 4.30 -8.67 -2.75
N LYS A 67 4.70 -9.08 -1.54
CA LYS A 67 5.22 -10.43 -1.28
C LYS A 67 4.18 -11.52 -1.50
N ASP A 68 2.94 -11.30 -1.08
CA ASP A 68 1.81 -12.21 -1.33
C ASP A 68 1.54 -12.39 -2.83
N ALA A 69 1.74 -11.33 -3.62
CA ALA A 69 1.64 -11.36 -5.08
C ALA A 69 2.90 -11.87 -5.81
N GLY A 70 3.88 -12.41 -5.08
CA GLY A 70 5.09 -13.01 -5.63
C GLY A 70 6.18 -12.01 -6.01
N GLY A 71 6.21 -10.83 -5.38
CA GLY A 71 7.33 -9.89 -5.42
C GLY A 71 8.26 -10.03 -4.21
N GLU A 72 9.32 -9.23 -4.19
CA GLU A 72 10.30 -9.16 -3.09
C GLU A 72 10.00 -8.04 -2.09
N GLY A 73 9.08 -7.12 -2.43
CA GLY A 73 8.68 -6.01 -1.59
C GLY A 73 9.00 -4.65 -2.20
N TRP A 74 9.20 -3.67 -1.33
CA TRP A 74 9.41 -2.26 -1.72
C TRP A 74 10.63 -2.03 -2.62
N ASN A 75 11.68 -2.85 -2.53
CA ASN A 75 12.86 -2.75 -3.39
C ASN A 75 12.55 -2.84 -4.89
N GLN A 76 11.38 -3.37 -5.26
CA GLN A 76 10.92 -3.49 -6.65
C GLN A 76 9.92 -2.38 -7.08
N VAL A 77 9.52 -1.50 -6.16
CA VAL A 77 8.51 -0.46 -6.41
C VAL A 77 9.12 0.70 -7.20
N PHE A 78 8.56 1.02 -8.37
CA PHE A 78 9.03 2.16 -9.17
C PHE A 78 8.06 3.35 -9.15
N ARG A 79 6.77 3.14 -8.85
CA ARG A 79 5.75 4.20 -8.80
C ARG A 79 4.95 4.12 -7.51
N VAL A 80 4.78 5.28 -6.86
CA VAL A 80 3.96 5.46 -5.66
C VAL A 80 2.98 6.60 -5.89
N ASN A 81 1.71 6.37 -5.56
CA ASN A 81 0.73 7.41 -5.34
C ASN A 81 0.32 7.36 -3.86
N SER A 82 0.31 8.50 -3.16
CA SER A 82 -0.21 8.55 -1.79
C SER A 82 -1.23 9.66 -1.59
N TYR A 83 -2.28 9.31 -0.85
CA TYR A 83 -3.43 10.16 -0.54
C TYR A 83 -3.55 10.32 0.96
N HIS A 84 -3.72 11.56 1.45
CA HIS A 84 -3.61 11.88 2.87
C HIS A 84 -4.78 12.74 3.38
N VAL A 85 -5.14 12.50 4.66
CA VAL A 85 -6.17 13.25 5.39
C VAL A 85 -5.72 13.50 6.84
N PRO A 86 -5.21 14.69 7.19
CA PRO A 86 -4.69 15.75 6.32
C PRO A 86 -3.27 15.44 5.82
N ILE A 87 -2.84 16.14 4.77
CA ILE A 87 -1.41 16.21 4.40
C ILE A 87 -0.73 17.34 5.19
N ASN A 88 0.29 17.00 5.99
CA ASN A 88 1.08 17.96 6.76
C ASN A 88 2.58 17.54 6.77
N ASP A 89 3.44 18.38 7.37
CA ASP A 89 4.89 18.12 7.40
C ASP A 89 5.25 16.82 8.14
N GLU A 90 4.46 16.44 9.15
CA GLU A 90 4.64 15.20 9.89
C GLU A 90 4.37 13.97 8.99
N ALA A 91 3.26 13.97 8.24
CA ALA A 91 2.96 12.93 7.27
C ALA A 91 3.99 12.87 6.13
N LEU A 92 4.50 14.01 5.67
CA LEU A 92 5.55 14.05 4.65
C LEU A 92 6.88 13.49 5.16
N ALA A 93 7.33 13.91 6.35
CA ALA A 93 8.51 13.36 6.99
C ALA A 93 8.36 11.85 7.22
N ALA A 94 7.14 11.42 7.53
CA ALA A 94 6.79 10.04 7.69
C ALA A 94 6.88 9.21 6.39
N MET A 95 6.48 9.77 5.26
CA MET A 95 6.68 9.12 3.96
C MET A 95 8.17 9.00 3.62
N VAL A 96 8.93 10.10 3.80
CA VAL A 96 10.38 10.16 3.50
C VAL A 96 11.15 9.10 4.29
N ARG A 97 10.97 9.03 5.62
CA ARG A 97 11.68 8.06 6.47
C ARG A 97 11.41 6.61 6.05
N ASN A 98 10.21 6.30 5.58
CA ASN A 98 9.89 4.96 5.11
C ASN A 98 10.45 4.69 3.72
N PHE A 99 10.47 5.66 2.81
CA PHE A 99 11.16 5.49 1.54
C PHE A 99 12.64 5.18 1.73
N GLU A 100 13.33 5.89 2.62
CA GLU A 100 14.73 5.62 2.96
C GLU A 100 14.92 4.21 3.55
N LYS A 101 14.03 3.79 4.46
CA LYS A 101 14.07 2.48 5.10
C LYS A 101 13.83 1.32 4.12
N TYR A 102 12.80 1.43 3.29
CA TYR A 102 12.30 0.33 2.47
C TYR A 102 12.92 0.29 1.06
N MET A 103 13.41 1.41 0.55
CA MET A 103 14.05 1.53 -0.77
C MET A 103 15.41 2.23 -0.67
N PRO A 104 16.38 1.69 0.09
CA PRO A 104 17.70 2.32 0.20
C PRO A 104 18.50 2.30 -1.12
N GLY A 105 18.11 1.46 -2.08
CA GLY A 105 18.82 1.29 -3.36
C GLY A 105 18.32 2.18 -4.51
N HIS A 106 17.16 2.81 -4.39
CA HIS A 106 16.57 3.65 -5.45
C HIS A 106 15.49 4.58 -4.92
N GLN A 107 15.07 5.55 -5.74
CA GLN A 107 13.95 6.45 -5.42
C GLN A 107 12.83 6.24 -6.45
N PRO A 108 11.60 5.95 -6.01
CA PRO A 108 10.48 5.80 -6.94
C PRO A 108 10.02 7.17 -7.46
N ILE A 109 9.30 7.18 -8.57
CA ILE A 109 8.45 8.34 -8.88
C ILE A 109 7.31 8.40 -7.85
N TRP A 110 7.00 9.60 -7.36
CA TRP A 110 6.01 9.78 -6.30
C TRP A 110 5.07 10.95 -6.59
N THR A 111 3.76 10.66 -6.55
CA THR A 111 2.70 11.68 -6.50
C THR A 111 2.07 11.68 -5.11
N CYS A 112 1.98 12.85 -4.48
CA CYS A 112 1.44 13.03 -3.14
C CYS A 112 0.27 14.03 -3.17
N VAL A 113 -0.89 13.63 -2.68
CA VAL A 113 -2.12 14.42 -2.78
C VAL A 113 -2.86 14.48 -1.45
N GLY A 114 -3.28 15.69 -1.06
CA GLY A 114 -4.27 15.86 0.01
C GLY A 114 -5.69 15.63 -0.52
N VAL A 115 -6.47 14.82 0.18
CA VAL A 115 -7.87 14.53 -0.17
C VAL A 115 -8.80 14.88 0.99
N THR A 116 -10.11 14.90 0.76
CA THR A 116 -11.08 15.26 1.80
C THR A 116 -11.51 14.08 2.67
N ARG A 117 -11.39 12.84 2.16
CA ARG A 117 -11.73 11.59 2.86
C ARG A 117 -11.07 10.38 2.16
N LEU A 118 -10.84 9.30 2.90
CA LEU A 118 -10.41 7.98 2.39
C LEU A 118 -11.51 6.93 2.55
N GLY A 119 -11.22 5.65 2.28
CA GLY A 119 -12.22 4.56 2.30
C GLY A 119 -12.93 4.39 3.65
N GLU A 120 -12.18 4.44 4.75
CA GLU A 120 -12.66 4.30 6.13
C GLU A 120 -12.46 5.61 6.92
N ASP A 121 -13.31 5.90 7.91
CA ASP A 121 -13.33 7.19 8.60
C ASP A 121 -12.04 7.49 9.40
N ASP A 122 -11.44 6.44 9.97
CA ASP A 122 -10.18 6.54 10.72
C ASP A 122 -8.94 6.45 9.84
N MET A 123 -9.10 6.23 8.54
CA MET A 123 -7.97 6.13 7.62
C MET A 123 -7.40 7.52 7.35
N ARG A 124 -6.08 7.67 7.52
CA ARG A 124 -5.36 8.95 7.34
C ARG A 124 -4.41 8.94 6.15
N VAL A 125 -4.04 7.76 5.67
CA VAL A 125 -3.19 7.57 4.50
C VAL A 125 -3.66 6.38 3.66
N GLU A 126 -3.58 6.52 2.34
CA GLU A 126 -3.73 5.43 1.37
C GLU A 126 -2.54 5.45 0.41
N ILE A 127 -1.88 4.31 0.21
CA ILE A 127 -0.68 4.17 -0.63
C ILE A 127 -0.95 3.13 -1.72
N GLU A 128 -0.94 3.57 -2.96
CA GLU A 128 -1.03 2.73 -4.15
C GLU A 128 0.36 2.61 -4.78
N VAL A 129 0.78 1.39 -5.11
CA VAL A 129 2.12 1.16 -5.69
C VAL A 129 2.08 0.27 -6.91
N VAL A 130 3.13 0.41 -7.73
CA VAL A 130 3.45 -0.48 -8.82
C VAL A 130 4.89 -0.95 -8.68
N ALA A 131 5.08 -2.27 -8.76
CA ALA A 131 6.39 -2.90 -8.74
C ALA A 131 6.72 -3.56 -10.09
N HIS A 132 8.00 -3.53 -10.44
CA HIS A 132 8.57 -4.30 -11.54
C HIS A 132 9.29 -5.52 -10.96
N VAL A 133 8.85 -6.70 -11.35
CA VAL A 133 9.28 -8.00 -10.85
C VAL A 133 9.79 -8.83 -12.03
N PRO A 134 11.00 -8.54 -12.53
CA PRO A 134 11.61 -9.30 -13.61
C PRO A 134 11.75 -10.78 -13.22
N ASN A 135 11.52 -11.66 -14.19
CA ASN A 135 11.67 -13.11 -14.03
C ASN A 135 13.13 -13.52 -13.81
#